data_AF-A0A934XWB5-F1
#
_entry.id   AF-A0A934XWB5-F1
#
_cell.length_a   1.000
_cell.length_b   1.000
_cell.length_c   1.000
_cell.angle_alpha   90.00
_cell.angle_beta   90.00
_cell.angle_gamma   90.00
#
_symmetry.space_group_name_H-M   'P 1'
#
loop_
_entity.id
_entity.type
_entity.pdbx_description
1 polymer ?
#
loop_
_entity_poly.entity_id
_entity_poly.type
_entity_poly.pdbx_seq_one_letter_code
_entity_poly.pdbx_strand_id
1 'polypeptide(L)'
;MTPEPDIDLEHSCPFVGTDFDRTVHFGYPTHENLCFALTRAEGIEIEHQDTFCLTREHVRCPLYVKAAPSRTRAAVLAEADDADEPAALTALRYVLLGAVVVGLALALVWFWPQIRSLIEPARVVIAERATATLPASTAEVTATDFVLQAVDGTPMPTSPPFTATNTPTSTAPPPTFTPTATATATASPPPTATPTLTPRPRATNTPVRATPTRRPTAAPATIDKAPVLIAPANNLVTNGEVTFAWNWAGPPLAANQGFEIRVWREGQPDHYGASSPVTTNSTTVGLAGSYGVQQGGSGRYFWTVAVVQLNPYRRIGPEASARVLMVELPGGGPTPAPTLPP
;
A
#
# COMPACT_ATOMS: atom_id res chain seq x y z
N MET A 1 -19.39 5.74 21.83
CA MET A 1 -18.85 6.38 20.63
C MET A 1 -17.72 7.27 21.07
N THR A 2 -16.49 6.75 21.03
CA THR A 2 -15.29 7.59 21.02
C THR A 2 -15.30 8.38 19.71
N PRO A 3 -15.04 9.69 19.71
CA PRO A 3 -14.90 10.44 18.48
C PRO A 3 -13.80 9.79 17.62
N GLU A 4 -14.05 9.62 16.32
CA GLU A 4 -12.99 9.24 15.39
C GLU A 4 -11.87 10.28 15.52
N PRO A 5 -10.61 9.85 15.65
CA PRO A 5 -9.49 10.77 15.70
C PRO A 5 -9.44 11.54 14.38
N ASP A 6 -9.57 12.86 14.47
CA ASP A 6 -9.38 13.76 13.33
C ASP A 6 -7.95 13.56 12.81
N ILE A 7 -7.81 12.96 11.63
CA ILE A 7 -6.49 12.69 11.04
C ILE A 7 -5.94 14.02 10.54
N ASP A 8 -5.14 14.65 11.39
CA ASP A 8 -4.55 15.94 11.17
C ASP A 8 -3.36 15.84 10.19
N LEU A 9 -3.69 15.68 8.90
CA LEU A 9 -2.73 15.58 7.79
C LEU A 9 -1.73 16.75 7.75
N GLU A 10 -2.11 17.91 8.30
CA GLU A 10 -1.29 19.13 8.32
C GLU A 10 -0.05 18.99 9.22
N HIS A 11 -0.04 17.99 10.11
CA HIS A 11 1.02 17.81 11.10
C HIS A 11 1.91 16.58 10.85
N SER A 12 1.88 16.01 9.64
CA SER A 12 2.77 14.91 9.26
C SER A 12 4.21 15.37 9.07
N CYS A 13 5.16 14.45 9.26
CA CYS A 13 6.58 14.68 9.05
C CYS A 13 6.87 15.05 7.59
N PRO A 14 7.57 16.17 7.28
CA PRO A 14 7.90 16.56 5.90
C PRO A 14 8.98 15.69 5.23
N PHE A 15 9.39 14.61 5.89
CA PHE A 15 10.29 13.59 5.36
C PHE A 15 9.60 12.25 5.17
N VAL A 16 8.31 12.11 5.47
CA VAL A 16 7.56 10.91 5.12
C VAL A 16 7.00 11.09 3.70
N GLY A 17 7.12 10.04 2.88
CA GLY A 17 6.63 10.03 1.51
C GLY A 17 6.44 8.60 1.01
N THR A 18 6.12 8.42 -0.27
CA THR A 18 6.04 7.11 -0.94
C THR A 18 7.29 6.86 -1.78
N ASP A 19 7.45 5.64 -2.31
CA ASP A 19 8.53 5.31 -3.25
C ASP A 19 8.42 6.06 -4.59
N PHE A 20 7.20 6.38 -5.02
CA PHE A 20 6.93 7.13 -6.25
C PHE A 20 7.04 8.66 -6.08
N ASP A 21 6.66 9.19 -4.92
CA ASP A 21 6.67 10.63 -4.64
C ASP A 21 7.03 10.93 -3.19
N ARG A 22 8.07 11.75 -2.97
CA ARG A 22 8.56 12.14 -1.63
C ARG A 22 7.66 13.13 -0.90
N THR A 23 6.70 13.72 -1.61
CA THR A 23 5.78 14.74 -1.08
C THR A 23 4.39 14.18 -0.79
N VAL A 24 4.10 12.98 -1.27
CA VAL A 24 2.85 12.27 -1.01
C VAL A 24 3.13 11.16 -0.02
N HIS A 25 2.33 11.05 1.03
CA HIS A 25 2.37 9.98 2.02
C HIS A 25 0.94 9.51 2.34
N PHE A 26 0.84 8.32 2.90
CA PHE A 26 -0.42 7.81 3.43
C PHE A 26 -0.67 8.41 4.81
N GLY A 27 -1.88 8.92 5.06
CA GLY A 27 -2.29 9.50 6.34
C GLY A 27 -2.48 8.49 7.49
N TYR A 28 -2.13 7.23 7.27
CA TYR A 28 -2.18 6.16 8.27
C TYR A 28 -0.90 5.30 8.18
N PRO A 29 -0.50 4.62 9.26
CA PRO A 29 0.71 3.82 9.30
C PRO A 29 0.68 2.68 8.26
N THR A 30 1.65 2.66 7.36
CA THR A 30 1.72 1.63 6.29
C THR A 30 3.13 1.42 5.76
N HIS A 31 3.46 0.25 5.24
CA HIS A 31 4.84 -0.07 4.81
C HIS A 31 5.29 0.71 3.57
N GLU A 32 4.34 1.29 2.84
CA GLU A 32 4.56 2.14 1.66
C GLU A 32 5.03 3.55 2.05
N ASN A 33 4.87 3.96 3.31
CA ASN A 33 5.48 5.18 3.82
C ASN A 33 6.99 4.94 4.05
N LEU A 34 7.80 5.73 3.35
CA LEU A 34 9.26 5.75 3.43
C LEU A 34 9.75 7.03 4.11
N CYS A 35 10.86 6.92 4.84
CA CYS A 35 11.56 8.06 5.42
C CYS A 35 12.63 8.57 4.47
N PHE A 36 12.57 9.87 4.18
CA PHE A 36 13.53 10.64 3.39
C PHE A 36 14.39 11.57 4.24
N ALA A 37 14.39 11.38 5.58
CA ALA A 37 15.23 12.16 6.49
C ALA A 37 16.72 11.78 6.33
N LEU A 38 16.99 10.57 5.82
CA LEU A 38 18.33 10.09 5.48
C LEU A 38 18.58 10.23 3.97
N THR A 39 19.84 10.07 3.54
CA THR A 39 20.23 10.20 2.12
C THR A 39 19.55 9.18 1.20
N ARG A 40 19.07 8.07 1.75
CA ARG A 40 18.31 7.04 1.03
C ARG A 40 16.94 6.89 1.66
N ALA A 41 15.94 6.64 0.81
CA ALA A 41 14.60 6.26 1.25
C ALA A 41 14.70 4.92 2.00
N GLU A 42 14.15 4.88 3.21
CA GLU A 42 14.15 3.68 4.05
C GLU A 42 12.73 3.42 4.57
N GLY A 43 12.33 2.16 4.61
CA GLY A 43 11.03 1.78 5.17
C GLY A 43 10.94 2.13 6.65
N ILE A 44 9.78 2.63 7.07
CA ILE A 44 9.53 3.00 8.47
C ILE A 44 8.73 1.89 9.14
N GLU A 45 9.13 1.49 10.34
CA GLU A 45 8.33 0.59 11.18
C GLU A 45 6.96 1.21 11.49
N ILE A 46 5.90 0.40 11.44
CA ILE A 46 4.50 0.86 11.53
C ILE A 46 4.25 1.62 12.83
N GLU A 47 4.73 1.07 13.96
CA GLU A 47 4.63 1.68 15.28
C GLU A 47 5.35 3.02 15.38
N HIS A 48 6.46 3.18 14.64
CA HIS A 48 7.20 4.44 14.57
C HIS A 48 6.47 5.49 13.76
N GLN A 49 5.77 5.09 12.69
CA GLN A 49 4.94 6.01 11.91
C GLN A 49 3.79 6.55 12.74
N ASP A 50 3.10 5.66 13.46
CA ASP A 50 1.96 5.98 14.31
C ASP A 50 2.35 6.88 15.49
N THR A 51 3.53 6.65 16.06
CA THR A 51 4.00 7.44 17.21
C THR A 51 4.61 8.79 16.81
N PHE A 52 5.20 8.87 15.62
CA PHE A 52 6.00 10.03 15.23
C PHE A 52 5.69 10.55 13.82
N CYS A 53 5.85 9.74 12.77
CA CYS A 53 5.92 10.28 11.41
C CYS A 53 4.62 10.90 10.92
N LEU A 54 3.48 10.39 11.38
CA LEU A 54 2.15 10.83 10.95
C LEU A 54 1.46 11.71 11.99
N THR A 55 2.20 12.18 13.00
CA THR A 55 1.68 12.96 14.11
C THR A 55 2.50 14.22 14.37
N ARG A 56 2.00 15.10 15.25
CA ARG A 56 2.69 16.30 15.71
C ARG A 56 4.02 16.00 16.40
N GLU A 57 4.19 14.78 16.89
CA GLU A 57 5.39 14.29 17.54
C GLU A 57 6.55 14.04 16.57
N HIS A 58 6.37 14.19 15.24
CA HIS A 58 7.46 14.05 14.28
C HIS A 58 8.65 14.97 14.60
N VAL A 59 8.43 16.13 15.23
CA VAL A 59 9.50 17.04 15.66
C VAL A 59 10.41 16.43 16.73
N ARG A 60 9.95 15.39 17.43
CA ARG A 60 10.70 14.58 18.41
C ARG A 60 11.27 13.29 17.80
N CYS A 61 10.94 12.97 16.55
CA CYS A 61 11.47 11.78 15.87
C CYS A 61 13.01 11.88 15.80
N PRO A 62 13.75 10.84 16.23
CA PRO A 62 15.21 10.85 16.15
C PRO A 62 15.75 11.03 14.73
N LEU A 63 15.03 10.56 13.71
CA LEU A 63 15.42 10.75 12.30
C LEU A 63 15.18 12.20 11.85
N TYR A 64 14.04 12.80 12.24
CA TYR A 64 13.75 14.20 11.96
C TYR A 64 14.77 15.14 12.60
N VAL A 65 15.07 14.96 13.89
CA VAL A 65 16.03 15.80 14.64
C VAL A 65 17.43 15.74 14.02
N LYS A 66 17.84 14.57 13.52
CA LYS A 66 19.12 14.40 12.80
C LYS A 66 19.13 15.12 11.44
N ALA A 67 18.00 15.14 10.73
CA ALA A 67 17.89 15.70 9.38
C ALA A 67 17.63 17.22 9.36
N ALA A 68 16.88 17.75 10.34
CA ALA A 68 16.46 19.14 10.44
C ALA A 68 17.60 20.18 10.24
N PRO A 69 18.78 20.07 10.88
CA PRO A 69 19.84 21.07 10.71
C PRO A 69 20.46 21.07 9.31
N SER A 70 20.31 19.99 8.55
CA SER A 70 20.82 19.90 7.18
C SER A 70 19.94 20.67 6.19
N ARG A 71 18.63 20.78 6.45
CA ARG A 71 17.69 21.46 5.55
C ARG A 71 17.71 22.98 5.69
N THR A 72 17.93 23.54 6.88
CA THR A 72 18.08 25.01 6.98
C THR A 72 19.25 25.48 6.12
N ARG A 73 20.28 24.65 5.96
CA ARG A 73 21.42 24.95 5.10
C ARG A 73 21.14 24.68 3.61
N ALA A 74 20.45 23.58 3.29
CA ALA A 74 20.11 23.22 1.91
C ALA A 74 18.98 24.08 1.31
N ALA A 75 17.98 24.47 2.09
CA ALA A 75 16.92 25.39 1.67
C ALA A 75 17.47 26.81 1.48
N VAL A 76 18.35 27.28 2.39
CA VAL A 76 19.05 28.56 2.19
C VAL A 76 20.01 28.53 0.99
N LEU A 77 20.61 27.37 0.67
CA LEU A 77 21.44 27.22 -0.53
C LEU A 77 20.62 27.07 -1.81
N ALA A 78 19.47 26.37 -1.77
CA ALA A 78 18.59 26.22 -2.93
C ALA A 78 17.84 27.53 -3.25
N GLU A 79 17.44 28.29 -2.23
CA GLU A 79 16.84 29.61 -2.39
C GLU A 79 17.88 30.67 -2.82
N ALA A 80 19.18 30.40 -2.61
CA ALA A 80 20.26 31.18 -3.18
C ALA A 80 20.62 30.79 -4.63
N ASP A 81 20.24 29.59 -5.09
CA ASP A 81 20.42 29.13 -6.49
C ASP A 81 19.21 29.48 -7.38
N ASP A 82 18.01 29.67 -6.81
CA ASP A 82 16.82 30.14 -7.54
C ASP A 82 16.77 31.67 -7.73
N ALA A 83 17.70 32.41 -7.11
CA ALA A 83 17.91 33.82 -7.36
C ALA A 83 18.96 33.98 -8.47
N ASP A 84 18.52 34.34 -9.68
CA ASP A 84 19.31 34.62 -10.88
C ASP A 84 19.74 33.42 -11.76
N GLU A 85 18.83 32.51 -12.12
CA GLU A 85 18.93 31.98 -13.49
C GLU A 85 18.52 33.12 -14.46
N PRO A 86 19.41 33.60 -15.35
CA PRO A 86 19.10 34.74 -16.20
C PRO A 86 17.95 34.37 -17.12
N ALA A 87 16.80 35.05 -16.97
CA ALA A 87 15.56 34.84 -17.72
C ALA A 87 15.71 34.70 -19.26
N ALA A 88 16.86 35.10 -19.80
CA ALA A 88 17.25 34.90 -21.19
C ALA A 88 17.41 33.42 -21.59
N LEU A 89 17.92 32.54 -20.72
CA LEU A 89 18.13 31.12 -21.05
C LEU A 89 16.83 30.33 -21.07
N THR A 90 15.92 30.63 -20.13
CA THR A 90 14.59 30.02 -20.07
C THR A 90 13.74 30.44 -21.29
N ALA A 91 13.79 31.71 -21.70
CA ALA A 91 13.12 32.19 -22.91
C ALA A 91 13.65 31.51 -24.18
N LEU A 92 14.97 31.33 -24.30
CA LEU A 92 15.58 30.63 -25.45
C LEU A 92 15.10 29.16 -25.53
N ARG A 93 14.99 28.47 -24.39
CA ARG A 93 14.51 27.09 -24.33
C ARG A 93 13.08 26.96 -24.86
N TYR A 94 12.18 27.87 -24.50
CA TYR A 94 10.80 27.87 -25.02
C TYR A 94 10.73 28.21 -26.52
N VAL A 95 11.58 29.13 -27.00
CA VAL A 95 11.66 29.45 -28.44
C VAL A 95 12.14 28.24 -29.24
N LEU A 96 13.18 27.53 -28.77
CA LEU A 96 13.68 26.32 -29.41
C LEU A 96 12.63 25.20 -29.40
N LEU A 97 11.91 25.00 -28.30
CA LEU A 97 10.83 24.01 -28.22
C LEU A 97 9.70 24.34 -29.20
N GLY A 98 9.30 25.61 -29.29
CA GLY A 98 8.32 26.09 -30.26
C GLY A 98 8.77 25.86 -31.72
N ALA A 99 10.05 26.14 -32.02
CA ALA A 99 10.60 25.91 -33.36
C ALA A 99 10.59 24.42 -33.75
N VAL A 100 10.89 23.51 -32.81
CA VAL A 100 10.83 22.06 -33.04
C VAL A 100 9.39 21.59 -33.30
N VAL A 101 8.42 22.06 -32.52
CA VAL A 101 7.00 21.71 -32.72
C VAL A 101 6.48 22.18 -34.07
N VAL A 102 6.79 23.43 -34.46
CA VAL A 102 6.42 23.97 -35.78
C VAL A 102 7.10 23.18 -36.91
N GLY A 103 8.38 22.85 -36.75
CA GLY A 103 9.12 22.02 -37.71
C GLY A 103 8.52 20.63 -37.88
N LEU A 104 8.14 19.96 -36.79
CA LEU A 104 7.46 18.66 -36.83
C LEU A 104 6.08 18.75 -37.49
N ALA A 105 5.28 19.78 -37.19
CA ALA A 105 3.98 19.99 -37.83
C ALA A 105 4.12 20.21 -39.35
N LEU A 106 5.09 21.03 -39.78
CA LEU A 106 5.38 21.25 -41.20
C LEU A 106 5.86 19.97 -41.89
N ALA A 107 6.74 19.20 -41.24
CA ALA A 107 7.17 17.90 -41.76
C ALA A 107 5.98 16.95 -41.90
N LEU A 108 5.08 16.87 -40.92
CA LEU A 108 3.92 15.98 -40.97
C LEU A 108 2.95 16.36 -42.10
N VAL A 109 2.74 17.66 -42.34
CA VAL A 109 1.97 18.15 -43.50
C VAL A 109 2.66 17.82 -44.82
N TRP A 110 3.98 18.02 -44.90
CA TRP A 110 4.77 17.74 -46.11
C TRP A 110 4.83 16.25 -46.45
N PHE A 111 4.97 15.38 -45.44
CA PHE A 111 5.07 13.93 -45.58
C PHE A 111 3.72 13.21 -45.58
N TRP A 112 2.61 13.91 -45.29
CA TRP A 112 1.26 13.34 -45.28
C TRP A 112 0.88 12.56 -46.56
N PRO A 113 1.22 13.01 -47.79
CA PRO A 113 0.90 12.27 -49.00
C PRO A 113 1.64 10.93 -49.08
N GLN A 114 2.89 10.87 -48.62
CA GLN A 114 3.68 9.62 -48.57
C GLN A 114 3.16 8.67 -47.48
N ILE A 115 2.79 9.20 -46.31
CA ILE A 115 2.21 8.39 -45.22
C ILE A 115 0.87 7.78 -45.67
N ARG A 116 0.02 8.53 -46.39
CA ARG A 116 -1.25 8.00 -46.93
C ARG A 116 -1.05 6.79 -47.84
N SER A 117 0.02 6.78 -48.65
CA SER A 117 0.30 5.63 -49.53
C SER A 117 0.68 4.35 -48.79
N LEU A 118 1.13 4.45 -47.54
CA LEU A 118 1.46 3.30 -46.69
C LEU A 118 0.26 2.79 -45.88
N ILE A 119 -0.76 3.63 -45.68
CA ILE A 119 -1.95 3.33 -44.87
C ILE A 119 -3.16 3.02 -45.75
N GLU A 120 -3.05 3.03 -47.08
CA GLU A 120 -4.07 2.36 -47.90
C GLU A 120 -4.00 0.86 -47.58
N PRO A 121 -4.97 0.29 -46.83
CA PRO A 121 -5.00 -1.15 -46.69
C PRO A 121 -5.12 -1.69 -48.10
N ALA A 122 -4.25 -2.63 -48.47
CA ALA A 122 -4.48 -3.47 -49.63
C ALA A 122 -5.95 -3.86 -49.55
N ARG A 123 -6.77 -3.34 -50.47
CA ARG A 123 -8.15 -3.79 -50.63
C ARG A 123 -8.01 -5.24 -50.99
N VAL A 124 -8.02 -6.11 -49.98
CA VAL A 124 -8.13 -7.54 -50.14
C VAL A 124 -9.48 -7.68 -50.82
N VAL A 125 -9.44 -7.86 -52.13
CA VAL A 125 -10.54 -8.41 -52.90
C VAL A 125 -10.76 -9.78 -52.30
N ILE A 126 -11.63 -9.85 -51.29
CA ILE A 126 -12.18 -11.12 -50.84
C ILE A 126 -13.09 -11.54 -51.99
N ALA A 127 -12.49 -12.26 -52.93
CA ALA A 127 -13.21 -13.09 -53.87
C ALA A 127 -14.01 -14.10 -53.04
N GLU A 128 -15.28 -13.77 -52.88
CA GLU A 128 -16.43 -14.66 -52.93
C GLU A 128 -16.02 -16.14 -53.09
N ARG A 129 -15.81 -16.83 -51.96
CA ARG A 129 -15.59 -18.28 -51.96
C ARG A 129 -16.53 -18.95 -50.97
N ALA A 130 -17.59 -19.48 -51.57
CA ALA A 130 -18.33 -20.68 -51.20
C ALA A 130 -19.01 -20.67 -49.82
N THR A 131 -20.32 -20.41 -49.89
CA THR A 131 -21.37 -21.00 -49.07
C THR A 131 -21.14 -22.51 -48.91
N ALA A 132 -20.50 -22.92 -47.81
CA ALA A 132 -20.55 -24.29 -47.34
C ALA A 132 -21.67 -24.39 -46.31
N THR A 133 -22.83 -24.86 -46.78
CA THR A 133 -23.98 -25.24 -45.96
C THR A 133 -23.56 -26.37 -45.01
N LEU A 134 -23.40 -26.06 -43.72
CA LEU A 134 -23.25 -27.06 -42.68
C LEU A 134 -24.60 -27.77 -42.45
N PRO A 135 -24.61 -29.11 -42.27
CA PRO A 135 -25.83 -29.83 -41.93
C PRO A 135 -26.31 -29.39 -40.55
N ALA A 136 -27.61 -29.09 -40.47
CA ALA A 136 -28.33 -28.87 -39.23
C ALA A 136 -28.17 -30.08 -38.31
N SER A 137 -27.37 -29.92 -37.25
CA SER A 137 -27.35 -30.86 -36.14
C SER A 137 -28.58 -30.58 -35.28
N THR A 138 -29.65 -31.32 -35.56
CA THR A 138 -30.83 -31.42 -34.70
C THR A 138 -30.40 -32.10 -33.40
N ALA A 139 -29.91 -31.32 -32.44
CA ALA A 139 -29.87 -31.74 -31.05
C ALA A 139 -31.31 -31.69 -30.53
N GLU A 140 -31.92 -32.86 -30.48
CA GLU A 140 -33.18 -33.11 -29.79
C GLU A 140 -32.99 -32.71 -28.32
N VAL A 141 -33.57 -31.57 -27.95
CA VAL A 141 -33.67 -31.15 -26.55
C VAL A 141 -34.67 -32.10 -25.90
N THR A 142 -34.16 -33.19 -25.33
CA THR A 142 -34.90 -33.99 -24.36
C THR A 142 -35.16 -33.07 -23.17
N ALA A 143 -36.39 -32.55 -23.10
CA ALA A 143 -36.90 -31.89 -21.91
C ALA A 143 -36.92 -32.93 -20.79
N THR A 144 -35.93 -32.87 -19.91
CA THR A 144 -35.97 -33.61 -18.65
C THR A 144 -37.02 -32.92 -17.78
N ASP A 145 -38.19 -33.54 -17.67
CA ASP A 145 -39.22 -33.15 -16.70
C ASP A 145 -38.58 -33.12 -15.31
N PHE A 146 -38.39 -31.91 -14.80
CA PHE A 146 -37.90 -31.70 -13.44
C PHE A 146 -39.08 -31.91 -12.50
N VAL A 147 -39.27 -33.16 -12.08
CA VAL A 147 -40.22 -33.53 -11.04
C VAL A 147 -39.83 -32.81 -9.74
N LEU A 148 -40.63 -31.81 -9.37
CA LEU A 148 -40.64 -31.23 -8.02
C LEU A 148 -41.09 -32.31 -7.04
N GLN A 149 -40.14 -33.09 -6.52
CA GLN A 149 -40.39 -33.85 -5.29
C GLN A 149 -40.49 -32.86 -4.14
N ALA A 150 -41.72 -32.62 -3.69
CA ALA A 150 -42.00 -32.10 -2.36
C ALA A 150 -41.42 -33.11 -1.36
N VAL A 151 -40.25 -32.77 -0.79
CA VAL A 151 -39.72 -33.48 0.37
C VAL A 151 -40.58 -33.08 1.55
N ASP A 152 -41.46 -34.00 1.91
CA ASP A 152 -42.27 -33.96 3.10
C ASP A 152 -41.37 -33.85 4.34
N GLY A 153 -41.83 -33.05 5.31
CA GLY A 153 -41.03 -32.44 6.36
C GLY A 153 -40.26 -33.45 7.22
N THR A 154 -38.93 -33.31 7.22
CA THR A 154 -38.12 -33.81 8.34
C THR A 154 -38.09 -32.74 9.42
N PRO A 155 -38.48 -33.03 10.67
CA PRO A 155 -38.49 -32.04 11.74
C PRO A 155 -37.06 -31.54 12.01
N MET A 156 -36.90 -30.23 11.92
CA MET A 156 -35.71 -29.48 12.34
C MET A 156 -35.33 -29.90 13.77
N PRO A 157 -34.07 -30.28 14.06
CA PRO A 157 -33.65 -30.47 15.44
C PRO A 157 -33.74 -29.12 16.15
N THR A 158 -34.69 -29.03 17.08
CA THR A 158 -34.81 -27.96 18.06
C THR A 158 -33.47 -27.82 18.78
N SER A 159 -32.72 -26.76 18.47
CA SER A 159 -31.55 -26.37 19.24
C SER A 159 -31.96 -26.16 20.71
N PRO A 160 -31.19 -26.66 21.68
CA PRO A 160 -31.48 -26.42 23.09
C PRO A 160 -31.43 -24.92 23.39
N PRO A 161 -32.27 -24.42 24.31
CA PRO A 161 -32.21 -23.02 24.72
C PRO A 161 -30.85 -22.75 25.38
N PHE A 162 -30.07 -21.86 24.77
CA PHE A 162 -28.90 -21.29 25.43
C PHE A 162 -29.40 -20.53 26.66
N THR A 163 -29.11 -21.08 27.83
CA THR A 163 -29.37 -20.43 29.10
C THR A 163 -28.32 -19.35 29.26
N ALA A 164 -28.72 -18.08 29.19
CA ALA A 164 -27.83 -16.97 29.50
C ALA A 164 -27.42 -17.06 30.97
N THR A 165 -26.21 -17.57 31.23
CA THR A 165 -25.57 -17.46 32.54
C THR A 165 -25.10 -16.02 32.71
N ASN A 166 -25.92 -15.21 33.39
CA ASN A 166 -25.48 -13.92 33.91
C ASN A 166 -24.46 -14.16 35.02
N THR A 167 -23.17 -14.22 34.66
CA THR A 167 -22.08 -14.12 35.64
C THR A 167 -21.85 -12.64 35.94
N PRO A 168 -22.14 -12.13 37.16
CA PRO A 168 -21.73 -10.79 37.52
C PRO A 168 -20.20 -10.76 37.62
N THR A 169 -19.55 -10.12 36.65
CA THR A 169 -18.12 -9.78 36.77
C THR A 169 -18.03 -8.60 37.72
N SER A 170 -17.48 -8.86 38.90
CA SER A 170 -17.13 -7.83 39.88
C SER A 170 -16.07 -6.94 39.27
N THR A 171 -16.47 -5.73 38.87
CA THR A 171 -15.58 -4.65 38.49
C THR A 171 -14.78 -4.22 39.73
N ALA A 172 -13.54 -4.68 39.83
CA ALA A 172 -12.58 -4.08 40.74
C ALA A 172 -12.34 -2.63 40.29
N PRO A 173 -12.31 -1.65 41.22
CA PRO A 173 -12.05 -0.27 40.86
C PRO A 173 -10.67 -0.14 40.20
N PRO A 174 -10.52 0.71 39.17
CA PRO A 174 -9.24 0.95 38.52
C PRO A 174 -8.22 1.45 39.55
N PRO A 175 -6.93 1.05 39.46
CA PRO A 175 -5.90 1.58 40.33
C PRO A 175 -5.80 3.10 40.11
N THR A 176 -6.10 3.86 41.14
CA THR A 176 -5.86 5.31 41.19
C THR A 176 -4.36 5.54 41.13
N PHE A 177 -3.83 5.90 39.95
CA PHE A 177 -2.46 6.37 39.84
C PHE A 177 -2.35 7.73 40.52
N THR A 178 -1.76 7.75 41.71
CA THR A 178 -1.36 8.99 42.38
C THR A 178 -0.24 9.64 41.55
N PRO A 179 -0.40 10.89 41.09
CA PRO A 179 0.68 11.58 40.38
C PRO A 179 1.85 11.78 41.34
N THR A 180 2.96 11.10 41.08
CA THR A 180 4.22 11.36 41.76
C THR A 180 4.77 12.68 41.22
N ALA A 181 4.97 13.65 42.12
CA ALA A 181 5.52 14.95 41.77
C ALA A 181 6.86 14.79 41.05
N THR A 182 6.89 15.19 39.78
CA THR A 182 8.09 15.28 38.95
C THR A 182 9.06 16.25 39.61
N ALA A 183 10.27 15.78 39.91
CA ALA A 183 11.35 16.62 40.43
C ALA A 183 11.69 17.72 39.43
N THR A 184 11.61 18.97 39.89
CA THR A 184 12.05 20.17 39.18
C THR A 184 13.52 20.04 38.80
N ALA A 185 13.82 20.04 37.50
CA ALA A 185 15.19 20.07 36.99
C ALA A 185 15.88 21.37 37.42
N THR A 186 16.90 21.24 38.26
CA THR A 186 17.84 22.32 38.57
C THR A 186 18.61 22.67 37.30
N ALA A 187 18.60 23.95 36.92
CA ALA A 187 19.38 24.47 35.80
C ALA A 187 20.88 24.17 36.03
N SER A 188 21.45 23.32 35.16
CA SER A 188 22.89 23.10 35.08
C SER A 188 23.55 24.38 34.56
N PRO A 189 24.67 24.84 35.16
CA PRO A 189 25.35 26.06 34.71
C PRO A 189 25.83 25.93 33.26
N PRO A 190 25.95 27.06 32.54
CA PRO A 190 26.38 27.10 31.16
C PRO A 190 27.79 26.49 31.02
N PRO A 191 28.04 25.65 30.00
CA PRO A 191 29.36 25.06 29.78
C PRO A 191 30.38 26.17 29.52
N THR A 192 31.39 26.24 30.38
CA THR A 192 32.57 27.09 30.17
C THR A 192 33.29 26.61 28.93
N ALA A 193 33.40 27.47 27.92
CA ALA A 193 34.16 27.21 26.70
C ALA A 193 35.63 26.96 27.06
N THR A 194 36.02 25.68 27.08
CA THR A 194 37.42 25.29 27.23
C THR A 194 38.08 25.41 25.85
N PRO A 195 39.16 26.19 25.69
CA PRO A 195 39.87 26.28 24.42
C PRO A 195 40.40 24.88 24.05
N THR A 196 39.85 24.33 22.98
CA THR A 196 40.28 23.04 22.45
C THR A 196 41.62 23.25 21.76
N LEU A 197 42.70 22.84 22.42
CA LEU A 197 44.01 22.72 21.80
C LEU A 197 43.92 21.65 20.73
N THR A 198 44.08 22.05 19.47
CA THR A 198 44.15 21.17 18.30
C THR A 198 45.23 20.11 18.53
N PRO A 199 44.87 18.82 18.72
CA PRO A 199 45.87 17.79 18.92
C PRO A 199 46.62 17.60 17.60
N ARG A 200 47.95 17.76 17.66
CA ARG A 200 48.87 17.40 16.59
C ARG A 200 48.67 15.92 16.25
N PRO A 201 48.52 15.53 14.97
CA PRO A 201 48.26 14.15 14.59
C PRO A 201 49.40 13.25 15.08
N ARG A 202 49.11 12.42 16.09
CA ARG A 202 50.00 11.35 16.53
C ARG A 202 49.79 10.18 15.58
N ALA A 203 50.84 9.82 14.84
CA ALA A 203 50.84 8.61 14.02
C ALA A 203 50.52 7.42 14.93
N THR A 204 49.29 6.92 14.82
CA THR A 204 48.80 5.83 15.63
C THR A 204 49.01 4.54 14.84
N ASN A 205 50.06 3.81 15.19
CA ASN A 205 50.30 2.44 14.73
C ASN A 205 49.33 1.47 15.42
N THR A 206 48.01 1.70 15.31
CA THR A 206 47.02 0.73 15.77
C THR A 206 46.86 -0.34 14.69
N PRO A 207 47.10 -1.63 14.98
CA PRO A 207 46.83 -2.69 14.03
C PRO A 207 45.35 -2.63 13.63
N VAL A 208 45.11 -2.50 12.32
CA VAL A 208 43.76 -2.48 11.74
C VAL A 208 43.09 -3.80 12.12
N ARG A 209 42.15 -3.73 13.08
CA ARG A 209 41.32 -4.87 13.46
C ARG A 209 40.59 -5.33 12.21
N ALA A 210 40.85 -6.55 11.75
CA ALA A 210 40.21 -7.11 10.57
C ALA A 210 38.70 -6.90 10.68
N THR A 211 38.15 -6.11 9.75
CA THR A 211 36.71 -5.89 9.65
C THR A 211 36.08 -7.27 9.47
N PRO A 212 35.15 -7.71 10.34
CA PRO A 212 34.53 -9.00 10.20
C PRO A 212 33.91 -9.07 8.80
N THR A 213 34.43 -9.97 7.96
CA THR A 213 33.88 -10.23 6.64
C THR A 213 32.44 -10.66 6.85
N ARG A 214 31.47 -9.84 6.43
CA ARG A 214 30.05 -10.18 6.57
C ARG A 214 29.84 -11.52 5.88
N ARG A 215 29.42 -12.52 6.64
CA ARG A 215 28.97 -13.81 6.09
C ARG A 215 27.86 -13.48 5.09
N PRO A 216 27.93 -13.95 3.83
CA PRO A 216 26.88 -13.68 2.86
C PRO A 216 25.53 -14.13 3.45
N THR A 217 24.59 -13.20 3.55
CA THR A 217 23.21 -13.51 3.92
C THR A 217 22.68 -14.47 2.87
N ALA A 218 22.23 -15.65 3.28
CA ALA A 218 21.67 -16.62 2.35
C ALA A 218 20.57 -15.96 1.51
N ALA A 219 20.56 -16.24 0.21
CA ALA A 219 19.50 -15.76 -0.66
C ALA A 219 18.14 -16.24 -0.09
N PRO A 220 17.10 -15.41 -0.13
CA PRO A 220 15.78 -15.79 0.37
C PRO A 220 15.28 -17.00 -0.38
N ALA A 221 14.75 -17.99 0.34
CA ALA A 221 14.09 -19.11 -0.30
C ALA A 221 12.92 -18.60 -1.15
N THR A 222 12.89 -18.98 -2.43
CA THR A 222 11.76 -18.71 -3.31
C THR A 222 10.58 -19.57 -2.87
N ILE A 223 9.41 -18.95 -2.68
CA ILE A 223 8.18 -19.65 -2.34
C ILE A 223 7.40 -19.90 -3.62
N ASP A 224 7.19 -21.17 -3.98
CA ASP A 224 6.50 -21.59 -5.21
C ASP A 224 5.02 -21.97 -4.98
N LYS A 225 4.58 -22.07 -3.73
CA LYS A 225 3.20 -22.39 -3.36
C LYS A 225 2.39 -21.13 -3.07
N ALA A 226 1.15 -21.11 -3.55
CA ALA A 226 0.17 -20.08 -3.21
C ALA A 226 -0.74 -20.57 -2.06
N PRO A 227 -1.22 -19.68 -1.19
CA PRO A 227 -2.27 -20.02 -0.23
C PRO A 227 -3.56 -20.46 -0.95
N VAL A 228 -4.36 -21.31 -0.31
CA VAL A 228 -5.67 -21.73 -0.82
C VAL A 228 -6.76 -21.09 0.04
N LEU A 229 -7.55 -20.20 -0.54
CA LEU A 229 -8.57 -19.45 0.20
C LEU A 229 -9.68 -20.38 0.73
N ILE A 230 -10.05 -20.25 2.00
CA ILE A 230 -11.13 -21.02 2.64
C ILE A 230 -12.34 -20.11 2.87
N ALA A 231 -12.15 -19.03 3.63
CA ALA A 231 -13.20 -18.08 4.00
C ALA A 231 -12.71 -16.64 3.79
N PRO A 232 -13.60 -15.67 3.50
CA PRO A 232 -15.03 -15.87 3.25
C PRO A 232 -15.33 -16.63 1.94
N ALA A 233 -16.59 -17.05 1.79
CA ALA A 233 -17.08 -17.59 0.54
C ALA A 233 -17.01 -16.53 -0.58
N ASN A 234 -16.94 -16.98 -1.82
CA ASN A 234 -16.96 -16.07 -2.97
C ASN A 234 -18.28 -15.29 -3.02
N ASN A 235 -18.23 -14.00 -3.35
CA ASN A 235 -19.37 -13.08 -3.39
C ASN A 235 -20.06 -12.82 -2.04
N LEU A 236 -19.35 -12.94 -0.91
CA LEU A 236 -19.89 -12.50 0.38
C LEU A 236 -20.23 -11.00 0.34
N VAL A 237 -21.42 -10.64 0.82
CA VAL A 237 -21.83 -9.25 1.08
C VAL A 237 -21.56 -8.91 2.53
N THR A 238 -20.89 -7.79 2.79
CA THR A 238 -20.44 -7.40 4.14
C THR A 238 -20.26 -5.89 4.26
N ASN A 239 -20.37 -5.36 5.48
CA ASN A 239 -20.24 -3.94 5.80
C ASN A 239 -19.25 -3.66 6.94
N GLY A 240 -18.48 -4.66 7.38
CA GLY A 240 -17.67 -4.55 8.60
C GLY A 240 -16.48 -5.49 8.65
N GLU A 241 -16.29 -6.10 9.81
CA GLU A 241 -15.21 -7.06 10.05
C GLU A 241 -15.47 -8.38 9.31
N VAL A 242 -14.43 -8.87 8.62
CA VAL A 242 -14.47 -10.14 7.91
C VAL A 242 -13.32 -11.01 8.38
N THR A 243 -13.62 -12.24 8.79
CA THR A 243 -12.61 -13.25 9.08
C THR A 243 -12.19 -13.92 7.78
N PHE A 244 -10.95 -13.68 7.39
CA PHE A 244 -10.27 -14.33 6.28
C PHE A 244 -9.54 -15.56 6.79
N ALA A 245 -9.68 -16.68 6.09
CA ALA A 245 -8.99 -17.93 6.41
C ALA A 245 -8.50 -18.60 5.13
N TRP A 246 -7.35 -19.27 5.22
CA TRP A 246 -6.71 -19.96 4.10
C TRP A 246 -6.01 -21.24 4.56
N ASN A 247 -5.72 -22.13 3.63
CA ASN A 247 -4.84 -23.26 3.85
C ASN A 247 -3.44 -22.93 3.27
N TRP A 248 -2.40 -23.39 3.95
CA TRP A 248 -1.02 -23.22 3.52
C TRP A 248 -0.34 -24.59 3.39
N ALA A 249 0.00 -24.96 2.16
CA ALA A 249 0.68 -26.22 1.83
C ALA A 249 2.17 -26.04 1.53
N GLY A 250 2.71 -24.83 1.71
CA GLY A 250 4.14 -24.56 1.56
C GLY A 250 4.94 -24.88 2.82
N PRO A 251 6.26 -24.64 2.80
CA PRO A 251 7.10 -24.77 3.98
C PRO A 251 6.62 -23.87 5.14
N PRO A 252 6.94 -24.19 6.40
CA PRO A 252 6.71 -23.28 7.52
C PRO A 252 7.31 -21.90 7.25
N LEU A 253 6.57 -20.84 7.58
CA LEU A 253 7.05 -19.47 7.41
C LEU A 253 8.29 -19.22 8.28
N ALA A 254 9.30 -18.57 7.71
CA ALA A 254 10.44 -18.08 8.48
C ALA A 254 10.01 -16.93 9.41
N ALA A 255 10.83 -16.63 10.43
CA ALA A 255 10.53 -15.56 11.40
C ALA A 255 10.34 -14.16 10.78
N ASN A 256 10.89 -13.92 9.57
CA ASN A 256 10.72 -12.66 8.84
C ASN A 256 9.67 -12.75 7.71
N GLN A 257 8.76 -13.71 7.77
CA GLN A 257 7.72 -13.92 6.77
C GLN A 257 6.32 -13.90 7.41
N GLY A 258 5.33 -13.49 6.62
CA GLY A 258 3.93 -13.45 7.02
C GLY A 258 2.99 -13.58 5.82
N PHE A 259 1.73 -13.82 6.11
CA PHE A 259 0.63 -13.75 5.15
C PHE A 259 0.03 -12.36 5.17
N GLU A 260 -0.04 -11.72 4.01
CA GLU A 260 -0.71 -10.43 3.82
C GLU A 260 -2.03 -10.66 3.10
N ILE A 261 -3.12 -10.14 3.65
CA ILE A 261 -4.41 -10.06 2.94
C ILE A 261 -4.39 -8.81 2.09
N ARG A 262 -4.82 -8.95 0.85
CA ARG A 262 -4.95 -7.82 -0.09
C ARG A 262 -6.39 -7.69 -0.53
N VAL A 263 -6.89 -6.47 -0.56
CA VAL A 263 -8.26 -6.14 -0.99
C VAL A 263 -8.21 -4.93 -1.90
N TRP A 264 -8.78 -5.05 -3.10
CA TRP A 264 -8.76 -3.99 -4.11
C TRP A 264 -10.07 -3.97 -4.91
N ARG A 265 -10.40 -2.81 -5.46
CA ARG A 265 -11.64 -2.63 -6.23
C ARG A 265 -11.47 -3.22 -7.64
N GLU A 266 -12.56 -3.68 -8.24
CA GLU A 266 -12.56 -4.06 -9.66
C GLU A 266 -12.04 -2.91 -10.54
N GLY A 267 -11.04 -3.21 -11.38
CA GLY A 267 -10.38 -2.24 -12.26
C GLY A 267 -9.18 -1.50 -11.65
N GLN A 268 -8.89 -1.68 -10.36
CA GLN A 268 -7.71 -1.09 -9.71
C GLN A 268 -6.44 -1.87 -10.11
N PRO A 269 -5.36 -1.20 -10.58
CA PRO A 269 -4.15 -1.88 -11.05
C PRO A 269 -3.32 -2.48 -9.92
N ASP A 270 -3.41 -1.92 -8.70
CA ASP A 270 -2.59 -2.29 -7.56
C ASP A 270 -3.38 -3.07 -6.50
N HIS A 271 -2.73 -4.07 -5.88
CA HIS A 271 -3.29 -4.93 -4.84
C HIS A 271 -2.77 -4.51 -3.46
N TYR A 272 -3.42 -3.53 -2.84
CA TYR A 272 -3.02 -3.01 -1.54
C TYR A 272 -3.26 -4.01 -0.41
N GLY A 273 -2.36 -4.00 0.58
CA GLY A 273 -2.56 -4.70 1.85
C GLY A 273 -3.79 -4.17 2.58
N ALA A 274 -4.63 -5.07 3.07
CA ALA A 274 -5.82 -4.73 3.85
C ALA A 274 -5.57 -4.83 5.36
N SER A 275 -4.48 -5.48 5.78
CA SER A 275 -4.07 -5.63 7.17
C SER A 275 -2.56 -5.87 7.28
N SER A 276 -2.00 -5.67 8.47
CA SER A 276 -0.63 -6.11 8.77
C SER A 276 -0.46 -7.62 8.50
N PRO A 277 0.72 -8.08 8.06
CA PRO A 277 0.95 -9.50 7.82
C PRO A 277 0.83 -10.34 9.09
N VAL A 278 0.26 -11.54 8.99
CA VAL A 278 0.06 -12.48 10.11
C VAL A 278 0.78 -13.81 9.86
N THR A 279 1.15 -14.52 10.92
CA THR A 279 1.77 -15.86 10.81
C THR A 279 0.77 -17.01 10.96
N THR A 280 -0.46 -16.71 11.34
CA THR A 280 -1.58 -17.66 11.44
C THR A 280 -2.33 -17.77 10.12
N ASN A 281 -3.01 -18.89 9.89
CA ASN A 281 -3.78 -19.15 8.67
C ASN A 281 -5.19 -18.49 8.67
N SER A 282 -5.39 -17.50 9.54
CA SER A 282 -6.64 -16.75 9.67
C SER A 282 -6.36 -15.41 10.33
N THR A 283 -7.11 -14.38 9.93
CA THR A 283 -7.18 -13.10 10.65
C THR A 283 -8.48 -12.37 10.32
N THR A 284 -8.91 -11.48 11.22
CA THR A 284 -10.09 -10.64 11.04
C THR A 284 -9.64 -9.25 10.61
N VAL A 285 -10.25 -8.73 9.54
CA VAL A 285 -9.94 -7.41 8.98
C VAL A 285 -11.20 -6.56 8.96
N GLY A 286 -11.13 -5.35 9.52
CA GLY A 286 -12.17 -4.35 9.39
C GLY A 286 -12.11 -3.70 8.01
N LEU A 287 -13.00 -4.10 7.08
CA LEU A 287 -12.91 -3.66 5.69
C LEU A 287 -13.07 -2.15 5.51
N ALA A 288 -13.91 -1.50 6.32
CA ALA A 288 -14.07 -0.04 6.29
C ALA A 288 -12.75 0.72 6.58
N GLY A 289 -11.83 0.11 7.33
CA GLY A 289 -10.51 0.68 7.63
C GLY A 289 -9.43 0.35 6.58
N SER A 290 -9.72 -0.56 5.65
CA SER A 290 -8.73 -0.99 4.65
C SER A 290 -8.60 0.04 3.53
N TYR A 291 -7.36 0.32 3.12
CA TYR A 291 -7.08 1.40 2.15
C TYR A 291 -7.86 1.27 0.84
N GLY A 292 -7.86 0.08 0.23
CA GLY A 292 -8.56 -0.17 -1.02
C GLY A 292 -10.06 0.13 -0.92
N VAL A 293 -10.67 -0.16 0.23
CA VAL A 293 -12.09 0.10 0.48
C VAL A 293 -12.36 1.57 0.81
N GLN A 294 -11.51 2.23 1.59
CA GLN A 294 -11.64 3.66 1.89
C GLN A 294 -11.61 4.51 0.61
N GLN A 295 -10.73 4.17 -0.33
CA GLN A 295 -10.63 4.87 -1.61
C GLN A 295 -11.77 4.51 -2.57
N GLY A 296 -12.25 3.26 -2.54
CA GLY A 296 -13.22 2.75 -3.49
C GLY A 296 -14.70 2.90 -3.08
N GLY A 297 -14.99 3.08 -1.80
CA GLY A 297 -16.35 3.11 -1.25
C GLY A 297 -17.07 1.76 -1.29
N SER A 298 -18.41 1.78 -1.27
CA SER A 298 -19.21 0.55 -1.48
C SER A 298 -19.05 -0.01 -2.89
N GLY A 299 -19.07 -1.33 -3.05
CA GLY A 299 -19.04 -1.96 -4.37
C GLY A 299 -18.44 -3.35 -4.40
N ARG A 300 -18.00 -3.75 -5.59
CA ARG A 300 -17.37 -5.05 -5.86
C ARG A 300 -15.86 -4.96 -5.69
N TYR A 301 -15.34 -5.87 -4.87
CA TYR A 301 -13.93 -5.98 -4.55
C TYR A 301 -13.41 -7.38 -4.88
N PHE A 302 -12.12 -7.46 -5.11
CA PHE A 302 -11.37 -8.70 -5.11
C PHE A 302 -10.51 -8.77 -3.85
N TRP A 303 -10.25 -9.99 -3.39
CA TRP A 303 -9.30 -10.23 -2.33
C TRP A 303 -8.45 -11.47 -2.59
N THR A 304 -7.25 -11.46 -2.04
CA THR A 304 -6.33 -12.59 -2.07
C THR A 304 -5.44 -12.61 -0.82
N VAL A 305 -4.63 -13.65 -0.69
CA VAL A 305 -3.59 -13.78 0.32
C VAL A 305 -2.25 -14.01 -0.38
N ALA A 306 -1.23 -13.27 0.02
CA ALA A 306 0.14 -13.38 -0.46
C ALA A 306 1.09 -13.72 0.68
N VAL A 307 2.23 -14.36 0.38
CA VAL A 307 3.33 -14.49 1.33
C VAL A 307 4.32 -13.34 1.12
N VAL A 308 4.59 -12.61 2.20
CA VAL A 308 5.49 -11.47 2.21
C VAL A 308 6.67 -11.72 3.15
N GLN A 309 7.80 -11.12 2.83
CA GLN A 309 8.92 -10.93 3.73
C GLN A 309 8.76 -9.57 4.40
N LEU A 310 8.96 -9.50 5.72
CA LEU A 310 8.75 -8.29 6.53
C LEU A 310 9.95 -7.33 6.47
N ASN A 311 11.17 -7.86 6.36
CA ASN A 311 12.40 -7.06 6.34
C ASN A 311 13.44 -7.60 5.34
N PRO A 312 13.75 -6.88 4.24
CA PRO A 312 12.99 -5.74 3.74
C PRO A 312 11.58 -6.19 3.32
N TYR A 313 10.62 -5.26 3.37
CA TYR A 313 9.24 -5.56 2.96
C TYR A 313 9.19 -5.92 1.47
N ARG A 314 8.77 -7.13 1.14
CA ARG A 314 8.54 -7.54 -0.26
C ARG A 314 7.67 -8.77 -0.36
N ARG A 315 6.95 -8.92 -1.47
CA ARG A 315 6.28 -10.17 -1.83
C ARG A 315 7.31 -11.22 -2.27
N ILE A 316 7.19 -12.45 -1.75
CA ILE A 316 8.17 -13.52 -1.98
C ILE A 316 7.58 -14.81 -2.56
N GLY A 317 6.28 -14.84 -2.83
CA GLY A 317 5.60 -15.98 -3.45
C GLY A 317 4.40 -15.57 -4.30
N PRO A 318 3.75 -16.53 -4.99
CA PRO A 318 2.54 -16.28 -5.75
C PRO A 318 1.37 -15.94 -4.83
N GLU A 319 0.46 -15.10 -5.32
CA GLU A 319 -0.81 -14.81 -4.65
C GLU A 319 -1.79 -15.97 -4.84
N ALA A 320 -2.71 -16.16 -3.89
CA ALA A 320 -3.82 -17.08 -4.08
C ALA A 320 -4.71 -16.64 -5.26
N SER A 321 -5.49 -17.57 -5.83
CA SER A 321 -6.53 -17.20 -6.80
C SER A 321 -7.56 -16.30 -6.12
N ALA A 322 -7.71 -15.08 -6.64
CA ALA A 322 -8.55 -14.07 -6.02
C ALA A 322 -10.02 -14.50 -5.94
N ARG A 323 -10.70 -14.03 -4.89
CA ARG A 323 -12.15 -14.18 -4.69
C ARG A 323 -12.81 -12.81 -4.66
N VAL A 324 -14.10 -12.79 -4.93
CA VAL A 324 -14.94 -11.59 -4.96
C VAL A 324 -15.57 -11.35 -3.59
N LEU A 325 -15.64 -10.09 -3.20
CA LEU A 325 -16.39 -9.54 -2.08
C LEU A 325 -17.32 -8.43 -2.56
N MET A 326 -18.47 -8.27 -1.91
CA MET A 326 -19.34 -7.11 -2.04
C MET A 326 -19.29 -6.33 -0.72
N VAL A 327 -18.79 -5.11 -0.77
CA VAL A 327 -18.64 -4.25 0.41
C VAL A 327 -19.74 -3.19 0.39
N GLU A 328 -20.48 -3.07 1.48
CA GLU A 328 -21.56 -2.09 1.69
C GLU A 328 -21.22 -1.20 2.88
N LEU A 329 -20.67 0.00 2.68
CA LEU A 329 -20.35 0.89 3.80
C LEU A 329 -21.62 1.60 4.33
N PRO A 330 -21.78 1.74 5.66
CA PRO A 330 -22.91 2.48 6.23
C PRO A 330 -22.87 3.95 5.77
N GLY A 331 -23.96 4.40 5.14
CA GLY A 331 -24.08 5.74 4.54
C GLY A 331 -23.81 5.81 3.02
N GLY A 332 -23.44 4.69 2.39
CA GLY A 332 -23.13 4.64 0.97
C GLY A 332 -24.35 4.42 0.06
N GLY A 333 -24.95 5.50 -0.43
CA GLY A 333 -25.37 5.51 -1.84
C GLY A 333 -24.13 5.26 -2.72
N PRO A 334 -24.28 4.76 -3.96
CA PRO A 334 -23.13 4.50 -4.82
C PRO A 334 -22.29 5.79 -4.93
N THR A 335 -21.07 5.78 -4.40
CA THR A 335 -20.10 6.85 -4.69
C THR A 335 -19.98 6.86 -6.21
N PRO A 336 -20.42 7.93 -6.89
CA PRO A 336 -20.39 7.97 -8.35
C PRO A 336 -18.98 7.62 -8.79
N ALA A 337 -18.86 6.71 -9.76
CA ALA A 337 -17.58 6.37 -10.34
C ALA A 337 -16.86 7.68 -10.68
N PRO A 338 -15.59 7.87 -10.28
CA PRO A 338 -14.86 9.08 -10.61
C PRO A 338 -14.93 9.25 -12.13
N THR A 339 -15.67 10.27 -12.57
CA THR A 339 -15.75 10.61 -13.98
C THR A 339 -14.34 11.02 -14.38
N LEU A 340 -13.66 10.18 -15.16
CA LEU A 340 -12.37 10.55 -15.73
C LEU A 340 -12.55 11.90 -16.44
N PRO A 341 -11.71 12.90 -16.14
CA PRO A 341 -11.74 14.15 -16.88
C PRO A 341 -11.52 13.84 -18.38
N PRO A 342 -12.25 14.52 -19.28
CA PRO A 342 -12.22 14.26 -20.72
C PRO A 342 -10.86 14.44 -21.36
#